data_AF-A0A7L3LWW2-F1
#
_entry.id   AF-A0A7L3LWW2-F1
#
_cell.length_a   1.000
_cell.length_b   1.000
_cell.length_c   1.000
_cell.angle_alpha   90.00
_cell.angle_beta   90.00
_cell.angle_gamma   90.00
#
_symmetry.space_group_name_H-M   'P 1'
#
loop_
_entity.id
_entity.type
_entity.pdbx_description
1 polymer ?
#
loop_
_entity_poly.entity_id
_entity_poly.type
_entity_poly.pdbx_seq_one_letter_code
_entity_poly.pdbx_strand_id
1 'polypeptide(L)'
;VSSVSWPLPEGGAAADELHSSSTEDTLPSLLEEAGGLWKQSYPASAYREDATLGSGPAGRRPGQGATPSRMFSYRREGGGAAGRAGTARFLARHNTWGFVATRAAQGKIQGMPYGNCLLLSDGPVNNSTGIPFFYVTPKDNTVADLLKNPVASLTLPEADGNFCRKNVIDPEDPRCARLTLMGQMVTVPPKEVEFAKQAMFSRHPVVRKWPRSYEWFFMKMNIEHIWLQSWYGEVSAIAVEE
;
A
#
# COMPACT_ATOMS: atom_id res chain seq x y z
N VAL A 1 -22.61 -29.92 -25.93
CA VAL A 1 -23.57 -29.94 -24.80
C VAL A 1 -23.14 -31.07 -23.88
N SER A 2 -22.32 -30.79 -22.87
CA SER A 2 -21.82 -31.79 -21.91
C SER A 2 -22.47 -31.52 -20.56
N SER A 3 -23.52 -32.29 -20.27
CA SER A 3 -24.22 -32.32 -19.00
C SER A 3 -23.46 -33.18 -17.99
N VAL A 4 -23.21 -32.65 -16.80
CA VAL A 4 -22.74 -33.43 -15.64
C VAL A 4 -23.74 -33.22 -14.52
N SER A 5 -24.34 -34.32 -14.06
CA SER A 5 -25.37 -34.39 -13.03
C SER A 5 -24.72 -34.69 -11.68
N TRP A 6 -25.20 -34.05 -10.61
CA TRP A 6 -24.83 -34.35 -9.22
C TRP A 6 -25.91 -35.20 -8.55
N PRO A 7 -25.57 -36.15 -7.66
CA PRO A 7 -26.56 -36.94 -6.95
C PRO A 7 -27.15 -36.15 -5.78
N LEU A 8 -28.48 -36.16 -5.68
CA LEU A 8 -29.24 -35.72 -4.51
C LEU A 8 -29.38 -36.91 -3.53
N PRO A 9 -29.31 -36.69 -2.21
CA PRO A 9 -29.67 -37.72 -1.24
C PRO A 9 -31.19 -37.88 -1.17
N GLU A 10 -31.66 -39.13 -1.25
CA GLU A 10 -33.07 -39.48 -1.10
C GLU A 10 -33.55 -39.36 0.36
N GLY A 11 -34.65 -38.61 0.53
CA GLY A 11 -35.85 -39.09 1.22
C GLY A 11 -35.86 -39.17 2.75
N GLY A 12 -36.47 -38.16 3.38
CA GLY A 12 -37.02 -38.26 4.74
C GLY A 12 -37.91 -37.05 5.07
N ALA A 13 -39.22 -37.28 5.08
CA ALA A 13 -40.28 -36.26 5.12
C ALA A 13 -40.45 -35.54 6.47
N ALA A 14 -40.77 -34.24 6.42
CA ALA A 14 -41.90 -33.59 7.09
C ALA A 14 -41.85 -32.07 6.84
N ALA A 15 -42.97 -31.53 6.35
CA ALA A 15 -43.19 -30.09 6.17
C ALA A 15 -43.75 -29.46 7.45
N ASP A 16 -43.65 -28.12 7.51
CA ASP A 16 -44.26 -27.17 8.47
C ASP A 16 -43.69 -27.24 9.91
N GLU A 17 -43.30 -26.17 10.61
CA GLU A 17 -43.85 -24.80 10.69
C GLU A 17 -42.76 -23.75 11.03
N LEU A 18 -43.10 -22.47 10.78
CA LEU A 18 -42.40 -21.27 11.22
C LEU A 18 -42.10 -21.28 12.73
N HIS A 19 -40.94 -20.78 13.16
CA HIS A 19 -40.86 -19.66 14.11
C HIS A 19 -39.42 -19.10 14.23
N SER A 20 -39.38 -17.77 14.27
CA SER A 20 -38.25 -16.89 14.55
C SER A 20 -37.58 -17.19 15.90
N SER A 21 -36.25 -17.39 15.90
CA SER A 21 -35.40 -17.00 17.03
C SER A 21 -33.94 -16.82 16.58
N SER A 22 -33.42 -15.63 16.86
CA SER A 22 -32.02 -15.21 16.82
C SER A 22 -31.09 -16.16 17.58
N THR A 23 -29.98 -16.55 16.94
CA THR A 23 -28.72 -16.86 17.63
C THR A 23 -27.56 -16.40 16.75
N GLU A 24 -27.09 -15.18 17.03
CA GLU A 24 -25.66 -14.89 16.94
C GLU A 24 -24.96 -15.90 17.83
N ASP A 25 -24.23 -16.85 17.24
CA ASP A 25 -23.10 -17.56 17.88
C ASP A 25 -22.73 -18.74 17.00
N THR A 26 -21.81 -18.50 16.07
CA THR A 26 -20.75 -19.45 15.66
C THR A 26 -19.87 -18.77 14.63
N LEU A 27 -19.01 -17.85 15.07
CA LEU A 27 -17.73 -17.62 14.37
C LEU A 27 -16.71 -18.56 15.03
N PRO A 28 -15.89 -19.30 14.25
CA PRO A 28 -14.94 -20.24 14.83
C PRO A 28 -13.94 -19.51 15.73
N SER A 29 -13.83 -19.98 16.97
CA SER A 29 -12.97 -19.54 18.07
C SER A 29 -11.46 -19.78 17.84
N LEU A 30 -10.95 -19.54 16.63
CA LEU A 30 -9.56 -19.79 16.26
C LEU A 30 -8.59 -18.64 16.66
N LEU A 31 -9.05 -17.71 17.51
CA LEU A 31 -8.29 -16.50 17.89
C LEU A 31 -8.11 -16.33 19.42
N GLU A 32 -8.65 -17.24 20.24
CA GLU A 32 -8.66 -17.04 21.70
C GLU A 32 -7.36 -17.42 22.42
N GLU A 33 -6.39 -18.07 21.77
CA GLU A 33 -5.09 -18.41 22.39
C GLU A 33 -3.88 -17.79 21.67
N ALA A 34 -3.90 -16.47 21.50
CA ALA A 34 -2.75 -15.71 20.99
C ALA A 34 -2.03 -14.87 22.06
N GLY A 35 -2.27 -15.13 23.35
CA GLY A 35 -1.67 -14.46 24.50
C GLY A 35 -0.19 -14.83 24.72
N GLY A 36 0.65 -14.68 23.69
CA GLY A 36 2.06 -15.07 23.74
C GLY A 36 2.81 -15.00 22.41
N LEU A 37 2.11 -14.85 21.28
CA LEU A 37 2.71 -14.90 19.94
C LEU A 37 3.86 -13.90 19.73
N TRP A 38 3.81 -12.75 20.38
CA TRP A 38 4.80 -11.68 20.22
C TRP A 38 6.09 -11.90 21.03
N LYS A 39 6.17 -12.96 21.86
CA LYS A 39 7.36 -13.28 22.68
C LYS A 39 8.12 -14.52 22.22
N GLN A 40 7.79 -15.10 21.07
CA GLN A 40 8.42 -16.34 20.63
C GLN A 40 9.57 -16.07 19.64
N SER A 41 10.79 -16.27 20.12
CA SER A 41 11.99 -16.40 19.30
C SER A 41 12.02 -17.79 18.65
N TYR A 42 12.14 -17.84 17.33
CA TYR A 42 12.39 -19.10 16.63
C TYR A 42 13.78 -19.64 17.03
N PRO A 43 13.91 -20.95 17.33
CA PRO A 43 15.23 -21.53 17.60
C PRO A 43 16.06 -21.55 16.31
N ALA A 44 17.32 -21.13 16.41
CA ALA A 44 18.28 -21.00 15.30
C ALA A 44 18.69 -22.34 14.62
N SER A 45 17.94 -23.43 14.83
CA SER A 45 18.24 -24.76 14.30
C SER A 45 17.59 -25.06 12.95
N ALA A 46 16.85 -24.12 12.36
CA ALA A 46 16.22 -24.30 11.03
C ALA A 46 17.21 -24.26 9.85
N TYR A 47 18.48 -23.90 10.09
CA TYR A 47 19.55 -23.99 9.09
C TYR A 47 20.56 -25.06 9.50
N ARG A 48 20.34 -26.29 9.03
CA ARG A 48 21.45 -27.22 8.80
C ARG A 48 21.87 -27.04 7.35
N GLU A 49 23.01 -26.39 7.14
CA GLU A 49 23.69 -26.38 5.85
C GLU A 49 24.11 -27.82 5.52
N ASP A 50 23.49 -28.44 4.52
CA ASP A 50 24.04 -29.62 3.86
C ASP A 50 25.27 -29.19 3.06
N ALA A 51 26.41 -29.09 3.75
CA ALA A 51 27.72 -28.87 3.17
C ALA A 51 28.24 -30.14 2.49
N THR A 52 27.61 -30.59 1.40
CA THR A 52 28.18 -31.62 0.50
C THR A 52 27.80 -31.44 -0.96
N LEU A 53 28.26 -30.35 -1.60
CA LEU A 53 28.44 -30.32 -3.06
C LEU A 53 29.88 -29.93 -3.37
N GLY A 54 30.66 -30.95 -3.78
CA GLY A 54 32.10 -30.89 -3.97
C GLY A 54 32.56 -29.97 -5.10
N SER A 55 33.80 -29.51 -4.97
CA SER A 55 34.54 -28.73 -5.96
C SER A 55 34.82 -29.55 -7.23
N GLY A 56 34.23 -29.17 -8.36
CA GLY A 56 34.63 -29.65 -9.69
C GLY A 56 35.67 -28.72 -10.33
N PRO A 57 36.60 -29.24 -11.17
CA PRO A 57 37.78 -28.50 -11.61
C PRO A 57 37.47 -27.45 -12.70
N ALA A 58 38.30 -26.40 -12.70
CA ALA A 58 38.27 -25.31 -13.66
C ALA A 58 38.66 -25.76 -15.07
N GLY A 59 37.70 -25.78 -15.99
CA GLY A 59 37.93 -25.98 -17.42
C GLY A 59 38.23 -24.65 -18.13
N ARG A 60 39.47 -24.46 -18.59
CA ARG A 60 39.86 -23.39 -19.53
C ARG A 60 39.10 -23.55 -20.86
N ARG A 61 38.62 -22.44 -21.43
CA ARG A 61 38.29 -22.34 -22.87
C ARG A 61 38.95 -21.09 -23.49
N PRO A 62 39.35 -21.17 -24.78
CA PRO A 62 40.23 -20.21 -25.42
C PRO A 62 39.47 -19.00 -25.97
N GLY A 63 40.19 -17.89 -26.12
CA GLY A 63 39.68 -16.63 -26.66
C GLY A 63 39.12 -16.76 -28.06
N GLN A 64 38.04 -16.02 -28.33
CA GLN A 64 37.48 -15.83 -29.66
C GLN A 64 37.42 -14.33 -29.97
N GLY A 65 37.88 -14.03 -31.18
CA GLY A 65 38.19 -12.71 -31.68
C GLY A 65 37.00 -11.76 -31.79
N ALA A 66 37.34 -10.47 -31.75
CA ALA A 66 36.43 -9.38 -32.02
C ALA A 66 35.98 -9.41 -33.49
N THR A 67 34.67 -9.51 -33.70
CA THR A 67 34.03 -9.10 -34.96
C THR A 67 33.08 -7.95 -34.65
N PRO A 68 33.15 -6.82 -35.37
CA PRO A 68 32.25 -5.70 -35.10
C PRO A 68 30.87 -6.03 -35.67
N SER A 69 29.95 -6.45 -34.80
CA SER A 69 28.53 -6.50 -35.14
C SER A 69 28.02 -5.07 -35.24
N ARG A 70 27.73 -4.60 -36.47
CA ARG A 70 26.96 -3.38 -36.71
C ARG A 70 25.56 -3.57 -36.11
N MET A 71 25.38 -3.19 -34.86
CA MET A 71 24.05 -3.06 -34.25
C MET A 71 23.36 -1.86 -34.89
N PHE A 72 22.34 -2.16 -35.69
CA PHE A 72 21.31 -1.18 -36.02
C PHE A 72 20.53 -0.88 -34.74
N SER A 73 20.85 0.24 -34.08
CA SER A 73 20.02 0.77 -33.02
C SER A 73 18.77 1.38 -33.66
N TYR A 74 17.65 0.65 -33.59
CA TYR A 74 16.37 1.31 -33.73
C TYR A 74 16.20 2.21 -32.51
N ARG A 75 16.11 3.53 -32.72
CA ARG A 75 15.56 4.43 -31.71
C ARG A 75 14.12 3.99 -31.54
N ARG A 76 13.82 3.33 -30.41
CA ARG A 76 12.44 3.14 -29.99
C ARG A 76 11.86 4.54 -29.86
N GLU A 77 11.04 4.96 -30.83
CA GLU A 77 10.18 6.12 -30.66
C GLU A 77 9.41 5.89 -29.37
N GLY A 78 9.64 6.79 -28.42
CA GLY A 78 9.07 6.72 -27.09
C GLY A 78 7.56 6.80 -27.18
N GLY A 79 6.90 5.65 -27.18
CA GLY A 79 5.62 5.52 -26.49
C GLY A 79 5.92 5.85 -25.03
N GLY A 80 5.57 7.07 -24.62
CA GLY A 80 6.03 7.69 -23.39
C GLY A 80 5.78 6.80 -22.17
N ALA A 81 6.83 6.11 -21.72
CA ALA A 81 6.93 5.78 -20.32
C ALA A 81 6.84 7.13 -19.60
N ALA A 82 5.80 7.31 -18.79
CA ALA A 82 5.72 8.47 -17.92
C ALA A 82 7.08 8.57 -17.20
N GLY A 83 7.72 9.74 -17.27
CA GLY A 83 8.98 9.95 -16.55
C GLY A 83 8.81 9.62 -15.07
N ARG A 84 9.90 9.53 -14.31
CA ARG A 84 9.84 9.24 -12.86
C ARG A 84 8.79 10.07 -12.12
N ALA A 85 8.73 11.38 -12.41
CA ALA A 85 7.69 12.28 -11.92
C ALA A 85 6.27 11.85 -12.34
N GLY A 86 6.06 11.51 -13.61
CA GLY A 86 4.77 11.01 -14.10
C GLY A 86 4.30 9.72 -13.42
N THR A 87 5.21 8.78 -13.12
CA THR A 87 4.90 7.58 -12.34
C THR A 87 4.54 7.93 -10.89
N ALA A 88 5.27 8.85 -10.25
CA ALA A 88 4.94 9.31 -8.91
C ALA A 88 3.56 9.98 -8.87
N ARG A 89 3.25 10.86 -9.82
CA ARG A 89 1.93 11.49 -9.96
C ARG A 89 0.83 10.46 -10.21
N PHE A 90 1.11 9.44 -11.03
CA PHE A 90 0.19 8.34 -11.27
C PHE A 90 -0.14 7.58 -9.96
N LEU A 91 0.87 7.23 -9.16
CA LEU A 91 0.68 6.55 -7.88
C LEU A 91 -0.09 7.41 -6.88
N ALA A 92 0.25 8.70 -6.74
CA ALA A 92 -0.48 9.63 -5.88
C ALA A 92 -1.96 9.76 -6.29
N ARG A 93 -2.23 9.75 -7.60
CA ARG A 93 -3.57 9.88 -8.16
C ARG A 93 -4.44 8.66 -7.98
N HIS A 94 -3.90 7.46 -8.13
CA HIS A 94 -4.74 6.24 -8.17
C HIS A 94 -4.87 5.56 -6.81
N ASN A 95 -3.94 5.80 -5.89
CA ASN A 95 -4.07 5.31 -4.53
C ASN A 95 -5.21 6.02 -3.78
N THR A 96 -5.97 5.22 -3.03
CA THR A 96 -7.11 5.70 -2.21
C THR A 96 -6.80 5.67 -0.72
N TRP A 97 -5.76 4.93 -0.32
CA TRP A 97 -5.25 4.83 1.03
C TRP A 97 -3.72 4.74 0.96
N GLY A 98 -3.08 4.98 2.08
CA GLY A 98 -1.63 4.88 2.20
C GLY A 98 -1.19 4.70 3.63
N PHE A 99 0.08 4.35 3.81
CA PHE A 99 0.68 4.17 5.13
C PHE A 99 1.37 5.47 5.56
N VAL A 100 0.94 6.04 6.67
CA VAL A 100 1.50 7.27 7.24
C VAL A 100 2.30 6.91 8.48
N ALA A 101 3.58 7.25 8.45
CA ALA A 101 4.49 7.15 9.58
C ALA A 101 4.68 8.51 10.24
N THR A 102 4.48 8.56 11.55
CA THR A 102 4.63 9.72 12.42
C THR A 102 5.52 9.38 13.60
N ARG A 103 5.94 10.39 14.36
CA ARG A 103 6.63 10.18 15.63
C ARG A 103 5.61 10.24 16.76
N ALA A 104 5.45 9.14 17.49
CA ALA A 104 4.54 9.09 18.62
C ALA A 104 4.88 10.14 19.66
N ALA A 105 3.88 10.88 20.10
CA ALA A 105 4.02 11.99 21.04
C ALA A 105 3.17 11.78 22.31
N GLN A 106 2.61 10.58 22.49
CA GLN A 106 1.69 10.23 23.57
C GLN A 106 1.92 8.82 24.11
N GLY A 107 1.58 8.63 25.38
CA GLY A 107 1.55 7.33 26.04
C GLY A 107 2.93 6.69 26.24
N LYS A 108 2.93 5.36 26.38
CA LYS A 108 4.14 4.55 26.65
C LYS A 108 5.10 4.46 25.46
N ILE A 109 4.67 4.91 24.28
CA ILE A 109 5.42 4.80 23.03
C ILE A 109 6.00 6.15 22.58
N GLN A 110 6.01 7.16 23.44
CA GLN A 110 6.53 8.49 23.12
C GLN A 110 7.96 8.41 22.55
N GLY A 111 8.16 9.06 21.40
CA GLY A 111 9.42 9.09 20.66
C GLY A 111 9.59 7.96 19.64
N MET A 112 8.79 6.88 19.71
CA MET A 112 8.88 5.78 18.75
C MET A 112 8.22 6.13 17.41
N PRO A 113 8.70 5.56 16.28
CA PRO A 113 7.97 5.65 15.02
C PRO A 113 6.65 4.89 15.15
N TYR A 114 5.57 5.55 14.76
CA TYR A 114 4.23 4.97 14.73
C TYR A 114 3.69 5.05 13.32
N GLY A 115 3.07 3.98 12.85
CA GLY A 115 2.56 3.89 11.49
C GLY A 115 1.10 3.49 11.49
N ASN A 116 0.30 4.16 10.65
CA ASN A 116 -1.12 3.88 10.51
C ASN A 116 -1.56 4.04 9.05
N CYS A 117 -2.61 3.33 8.65
CA CYS A 117 -3.19 3.46 7.31
C CYS A 117 -4.24 4.57 7.31
N LEU A 118 -4.08 5.57 6.45
CA LEU A 118 -5.02 6.67 6.29
C LEU A 118 -5.61 6.69 4.87
N LEU A 119 -6.88 7.10 4.77
CA LEU A 119 -7.51 7.39 3.50
C LEU A 119 -6.98 8.72 2.95
N LEU A 120 -6.72 8.74 1.65
CA LEU A 120 -6.22 9.92 0.96
C LEU A 120 -6.88 10.14 -0.39
N SER A 121 -6.76 11.36 -0.88
CA SER A 121 -7.11 11.75 -2.24
C SER A 121 -6.24 12.92 -2.67
N ASP A 122 -5.72 12.89 -3.90
CA ASP A 122 -4.92 13.98 -4.47
C ASP A 122 -5.75 15.01 -5.26
N GLY A 123 -7.08 14.86 -5.25
CA GLY A 123 -8.00 15.70 -5.99
C GLY A 123 -9.25 14.95 -6.47
N PRO A 124 -10.26 15.67 -6.99
CA PRO A 124 -11.40 15.05 -7.64
C PRO A 124 -10.99 14.11 -8.78
N VAL A 125 -11.89 13.17 -9.14
CA VAL A 125 -11.65 12.20 -10.23
C VAL A 125 -11.19 12.89 -11.52
N ASN A 126 -11.65 14.11 -11.81
CA ASN A 126 -11.32 14.83 -13.03
C ASN A 126 -10.16 15.84 -12.87
N ASN A 127 -9.71 16.13 -11.65
CA ASN A 127 -8.70 17.16 -11.39
C ASN A 127 -7.78 16.74 -10.24
N SER A 128 -6.55 16.33 -10.56
CA SER A 128 -5.53 15.96 -9.59
C SER A 128 -4.56 17.13 -9.38
N THR A 129 -4.34 17.52 -8.13
CA THR A 129 -3.33 18.52 -7.77
C THR A 129 -1.98 17.87 -7.45
N GLY A 130 -1.97 16.57 -7.14
CA GLY A 130 -0.79 15.83 -6.66
C GLY A 130 -0.50 16.05 -5.17
N ILE A 131 -1.33 16.82 -4.47
CA ILE A 131 -1.20 17.06 -3.02
C ILE A 131 -2.15 16.11 -2.29
N PRO A 132 -1.64 15.20 -1.44
CA PRO A 132 -2.48 14.30 -0.66
C PRO A 132 -3.32 15.07 0.37
N PHE A 133 -4.64 14.96 0.26
CA PHE A 133 -5.61 15.38 1.26
C PHE A 133 -6.09 14.18 2.08
N PHE A 134 -6.41 14.43 3.34
CA PHE A 134 -6.86 13.43 4.31
C PHE A 134 -8.08 13.95 5.04
N TYR A 135 -8.99 13.04 5.40
CA TYR A 135 -10.14 13.33 6.25
C TYR A 135 -9.99 12.55 7.55
N VAL A 136 -9.74 13.27 8.63
CA VAL A 136 -9.22 12.69 9.87
C VAL A 136 -9.88 13.31 11.10
N THR A 137 -9.69 12.69 12.26
CA THR A 137 -10.27 13.09 13.54
C THR A 137 -9.15 13.28 14.57
N PRO A 138 -9.26 14.27 15.49
CA PRO A 138 -8.25 14.46 16.54
C PRO A 138 -8.21 13.28 17.53
N LYS A 139 -9.21 12.39 17.49
CA LYS A 139 -9.27 11.16 18.29
C LYS A 139 -8.37 10.04 17.76
N ASP A 140 -7.86 10.14 16.53
CA ASP A 140 -6.89 9.20 15.99
C ASP A 140 -5.51 9.50 16.58
N ASN A 141 -4.82 8.47 17.09
CA ASN A 141 -3.48 8.60 17.66
C ASN A 141 -2.50 9.24 16.66
N THR A 142 -2.57 8.87 15.39
CA THR A 142 -1.72 9.45 14.34
C THR A 142 -1.94 10.96 14.23
N VAL A 143 -3.19 11.41 14.29
CA VAL A 143 -3.53 12.84 14.21
C VAL A 143 -3.11 13.57 15.47
N ALA A 144 -3.31 12.95 16.63
CA ALA A 144 -2.89 13.50 17.91
C ALA A 144 -1.37 13.66 18.00
N ASP A 145 -0.61 12.80 17.30
CA ASP A 145 0.83 12.94 17.12
C ASP A 145 1.18 14.05 16.13
N LEU A 146 0.49 14.11 14.97
CA LEU A 146 0.69 15.14 13.95
C LEU A 146 0.45 16.57 14.46
N LEU A 147 -0.53 16.75 15.34
CA LEU A 147 -0.83 18.04 15.95
C LEU A 147 0.31 18.55 16.85
N LYS A 148 1.17 17.66 17.35
CA LYS A 148 2.36 18.01 18.15
C LYS A 148 3.62 18.07 17.30
N ASN A 149 3.74 17.20 16.32
CA ASN A 149 4.86 17.16 15.37
C ASN A 149 4.31 16.92 13.96
N PRO A 150 4.30 17.93 13.08
CA PRO A 150 3.70 17.82 11.75
C PRO A 150 4.50 16.94 10.79
N VAL A 151 5.72 16.54 11.15
CA VAL A 151 6.58 15.73 10.28
C VAL A 151 6.02 14.32 10.09
N ALA A 152 5.81 13.95 8.83
CA ALA A 152 5.25 12.66 8.46
C ALA A 152 5.86 12.12 7.16
N SER A 153 5.83 10.79 7.02
CA SER A 153 6.15 10.09 5.79
C SER A 153 4.93 9.30 5.33
N LEU A 154 4.50 9.51 4.10
CA LEU A 154 3.40 8.80 3.45
C LEU A 154 3.99 7.83 2.42
N THR A 155 3.75 6.53 2.60
CA THR A 155 4.09 5.50 1.64
C THR A 155 2.85 5.00 0.92
N LEU A 156 2.90 5.04 -0.41
CA LEU A 156 1.87 4.59 -1.32
C LEU A 156 2.32 3.32 -2.04
N PRO A 157 1.54 2.23 -1.95
CA PRO A 157 1.82 1.02 -2.69
C PRO A 157 1.52 1.21 -4.18
N GLU A 158 1.73 0.15 -4.94
CA GLU A 158 1.33 0.10 -6.34
C GLU A 158 -0.19 0.32 -6.47
N ALA A 159 -0.57 1.20 -7.39
CA ALA A 159 -1.91 1.76 -7.52
C ALA A 159 -3.01 0.74 -7.81
N ASP A 160 -2.74 -0.26 -8.66
CA ASP A 160 -3.73 -1.22 -9.10
C ASP A 160 -3.91 -2.38 -8.10
N GLY A 161 -2.99 -2.53 -7.14
CA GLY A 161 -2.88 -3.67 -6.19
C GLY A 161 -2.69 -5.04 -6.87
N ASN A 162 -2.96 -5.10 -8.18
CA ASN A 162 -2.99 -6.26 -9.03
C ASN A 162 -1.92 -6.18 -10.12
N PHE A 163 -1.25 -5.04 -10.34
CA PHE A 163 -0.16 -5.00 -11.33
C PHE A 163 0.93 -6.00 -10.96
N CYS A 164 1.38 -5.99 -9.70
CA CYS A 164 2.43 -6.88 -9.23
C CYS A 164 1.96 -8.34 -9.28
N ARG A 165 0.73 -8.61 -8.85
CA ARG A 165 0.11 -9.95 -8.94
C ARG A 165 -0.01 -10.47 -10.38
N LYS A 166 -0.49 -9.65 -11.32
CA LYS A 166 -0.67 -10.01 -12.74
C LYS A 166 0.67 -10.31 -13.42
N ASN A 167 1.73 -9.64 -13.00
CA ASN A 167 3.07 -9.85 -13.54
C ASN A 167 3.88 -10.90 -12.76
N VAL A 168 3.28 -11.57 -11.77
CA VAL A 168 3.97 -12.55 -10.89
C VAL A 168 5.20 -11.94 -10.23
N ILE A 169 5.04 -10.70 -9.77
CA ILE A 169 6.04 -9.91 -9.05
C ILE A 169 5.60 -9.85 -7.59
N ASP A 170 6.49 -10.22 -6.70
CA ASP A 170 6.25 -10.11 -5.27
C ASP A 170 6.06 -8.63 -4.87
N PRO A 171 5.15 -8.27 -3.95
CA PRO A 171 4.99 -6.89 -3.50
C PRO A 171 6.26 -6.25 -2.91
N GLU A 172 7.20 -7.05 -2.39
CA GLU A 172 8.51 -6.59 -1.90
C GLU A 172 9.51 -6.35 -3.04
N ASP A 173 9.29 -6.94 -4.22
CA ASP A 173 10.16 -6.75 -5.37
C ASP A 173 10.11 -5.28 -5.83
N PRO A 174 11.27 -4.62 -6.02
CA PRO A 174 11.34 -3.19 -6.34
C PRO A 174 10.74 -2.81 -7.71
N ARG A 175 10.42 -3.81 -8.57
CA ARG A 175 9.63 -3.61 -9.79
C ARG A 175 8.17 -3.29 -9.48
N CYS A 176 7.69 -3.67 -8.29
CA CYS A 176 6.41 -3.23 -7.75
C CYS A 176 6.58 -1.78 -7.26
N ALA A 177 6.13 -0.83 -8.07
CA ALA A 177 6.42 0.58 -7.84
C ALA A 177 5.82 1.07 -6.51
N ARG A 178 6.66 1.74 -5.71
CA ARG A 178 6.28 2.31 -4.41
C ARG A 178 6.75 3.76 -4.34
N LEU A 179 5.85 4.62 -3.87
CA LEU A 179 6.10 6.05 -3.72
C LEU A 179 6.14 6.40 -2.23
N THR A 180 7.19 7.08 -1.79
CA THR A 180 7.30 7.65 -0.46
C THR A 180 7.37 9.17 -0.57
N LEU A 181 6.40 9.84 0.03
CA LEU A 181 6.33 11.28 0.16
C LEU A 181 6.70 11.64 1.58
N MET A 182 7.61 12.60 1.78
CA MET A 182 8.02 13.06 3.11
C MET A 182 7.85 14.56 3.20
N GLY A 183 7.43 15.03 4.36
CA GLY A 183 7.24 16.45 4.60
C GLY A 183 6.36 16.69 5.82
N GLN A 184 5.46 17.67 5.72
CA GLN A 184 4.66 18.14 6.84
C GLN A 184 3.17 18.00 6.58
N MET A 185 2.45 17.32 7.48
CA MET A 185 1.00 17.28 7.45
C MET A 185 0.42 18.42 8.28
N VAL A 186 -0.37 19.27 7.63
CA VAL A 186 -0.95 20.47 8.22
C VAL A 186 -2.47 20.48 8.04
N THR A 187 -3.17 21.21 8.89
CA THR A 187 -4.60 21.46 8.74
C THR A 187 -4.85 22.26 7.46
N VAL A 188 -5.90 21.90 6.72
CA VAL A 188 -6.26 22.61 5.49
C VAL A 188 -6.79 24.00 5.85
N PRO A 189 -6.27 25.08 5.24
CA PRO A 189 -6.76 26.43 5.51
C PRO A 189 -8.19 26.58 5.00
N PRO A 190 -9.02 27.46 5.61
CA PRO A 190 -10.45 27.56 5.30
C PRO A 190 -10.76 27.84 3.82
N LYS A 191 -9.84 28.50 3.10
CA LYS A 191 -9.96 28.78 1.66
C LYS A 191 -9.93 27.52 0.78
N GLU A 192 -9.24 26.46 1.23
CA GLU A 192 -9.03 25.21 0.48
C GLU A 192 -9.95 24.07 0.95
N VAL A 193 -10.70 24.26 2.04
CA VAL A 193 -11.53 23.20 2.66
C VAL A 193 -12.57 22.65 1.70
N GLU A 194 -13.23 23.51 0.90
CA GLU A 194 -14.26 23.03 -0.02
C GLU A 194 -13.66 22.18 -1.16
N PHE A 195 -12.44 22.50 -1.61
CA PHE A 195 -11.72 21.67 -2.57
C PHE A 195 -11.31 20.32 -1.95
N ALA A 196 -10.74 20.33 -0.74
CA ALA A 196 -10.35 19.10 -0.03
C ALA A 196 -11.57 18.17 0.20
N LYS A 197 -12.71 18.76 0.54
CA LYS A 197 -13.98 18.04 0.69
C LYS A 197 -14.45 17.40 -0.61
N GLN A 198 -14.39 18.12 -1.72
CA GLN A 198 -14.70 17.56 -3.05
C GLN A 198 -13.72 16.45 -3.45
N ALA A 199 -12.42 16.64 -3.22
CA ALA A 199 -11.38 15.65 -3.47
C ALA A 199 -11.61 14.36 -2.69
N MET A 200 -11.87 14.47 -1.38
CA MET A 200 -12.09 13.31 -0.52
C MET A 200 -13.41 12.61 -0.82
N PHE A 201 -14.51 13.33 -0.92
CA PHE A 201 -15.84 12.71 -1.07
C PHE A 201 -16.12 12.15 -2.46
N SER A 202 -15.43 12.65 -3.49
CA SER A 202 -15.51 12.07 -4.83
C SER A 202 -14.82 10.70 -4.89
N ARG A 203 -13.70 10.52 -4.16
CA ARG A 203 -12.97 9.25 -4.12
C ARG A 203 -13.52 8.29 -3.08
N HIS A 204 -13.98 8.83 -1.95
CA HIS A 204 -14.45 8.09 -0.78
C HIS A 204 -15.89 8.48 -0.43
N PRO A 205 -16.89 8.03 -1.20
CA PRO A 205 -18.28 8.45 -0.98
C PRO A 205 -18.85 8.02 0.38
N VAL A 206 -18.34 6.91 0.94
CA VAL A 206 -18.79 6.36 2.23
C VAL A 206 -18.43 7.26 3.40
N VAL A 207 -17.33 8.01 3.30
CA VAL A 207 -16.82 8.90 4.35
C VAL A 207 -17.82 10.01 4.71
N ARG A 208 -18.73 10.37 3.78
CA ARG A 208 -19.80 11.34 4.04
C ARG A 208 -20.79 10.90 5.12
N LYS A 209 -20.91 9.59 5.36
CA LYS A 209 -21.84 8.99 6.33
C LYS A 209 -21.20 8.78 7.70
N TRP A 210 -19.93 9.15 7.89
CA TRP A 210 -19.24 8.96 9.15
C TRP A 210 -19.86 9.79 10.29
N PRO A 211 -19.78 9.29 11.54
CA PRO A 211 -20.43 9.92 12.68
C PRO A 211 -19.84 11.29 12.98
N ARG A 212 -20.70 12.31 13.12
CA ARG A 212 -20.28 13.71 13.35
C ARG A 212 -19.64 13.93 14.72
N SER A 213 -19.87 13.04 15.69
CA SER A 213 -19.32 13.11 17.06
C SER A 213 -17.80 12.96 17.15
N TYR A 214 -17.13 12.71 16.03
CA TYR A 214 -15.67 12.56 15.94
C TYR A 214 -14.98 13.84 15.46
N GLU A 215 -15.70 14.94 15.24
CA GLU A 215 -15.11 16.25 14.91
C GLU A 215 -14.12 16.18 13.74
N TRP A 216 -14.59 15.61 12.64
CA TRP A 216 -13.76 15.39 11.46
C TRP A 216 -13.32 16.71 10.81
N PHE A 217 -12.06 16.76 10.40
CA PHE A 217 -11.47 17.88 9.68
C PHE A 217 -10.54 17.39 8.57
N PHE A 218 -10.09 18.32 7.74
CA PHE A 218 -9.21 18.03 6.61
C PHE A 218 -7.77 18.39 6.91
N MET A 219 -6.85 17.50 6.55
CA MET A 219 -5.41 17.76 6.55
C MET A 219 -4.87 17.62 5.12
N LYS A 220 -3.75 18.28 4.85
CA LYS A 220 -2.97 18.10 3.62
C LYS A 220 -1.51 17.85 3.94
N MET A 221 -0.81 17.16 3.05
CA MET A 221 0.62 16.98 3.15
C MET A 221 1.35 17.98 2.26
N ASN A 222 2.16 18.84 2.87
CA ASN A 222 3.16 19.65 2.18
C ASN A 222 4.38 18.76 1.94
N ILE A 223 4.61 18.42 0.68
CA ILE A 223 5.67 17.51 0.27
C ILE A 223 6.99 18.28 0.20
N GLU A 224 8.02 17.76 0.85
CA GLU A 224 9.39 18.30 0.83
C GLU A 224 10.34 17.37 0.07
N HIS A 225 10.12 16.06 0.17
CA HIS A 225 10.94 15.05 -0.52
C HIS A 225 10.06 13.97 -1.14
N ILE A 226 10.40 13.57 -2.36
CA ILE A 226 9.69 12.55 -3.14
C ILE A 226 10.65 11.45 -3.52
N TRP A 227 10.36 10.23 -3.06
CA TRP A 227 11.17 9.04 -3.29
C TRP A 227 10.37 7.99 -4.04
N LEU A 228 10.85 7.58 -5.21
CA LEU A 228 10.21 6.56 -6.04
C LEU A 228 11.11 5.33 -6.15
N GLN A 229 10.61 4.19 -5.69
CA GLN A 229 11.16 2.88 -6.04
C GLN A 229 10.32 2.31 -7.18
N SER A 230 10.91 2.04 -8.35
CA SER A 230 10.19 1.46 -9.49
C SER A 230 11.00 0.43 -10.29
N TRP A 231 12.28 0.28 -9.96
CA TRP A 231 13.17 -0.68 -10.59
C TRP A 231 14.28 -1.08 -9.63
N TYR A 232 15.06 -2.10 -9.97
CA TYR A 232 16.26 -2.46 -9.20
C TYR A 232 17.27 -1.32 -9.14
N GLY A 233 17.96 -1.23 -8.01
CA GLY A 233 18.94 -0.19 -7.72
C GLY A 233 18.41 0.84 -6.74
N GLU A 234 19.02 2.01 -6.77
CA GLU A 234 18.74 3.08 -5.82
C GLU A 234 17.36 3.72 -6.02
N VAL A 235 16.78 4.18 -4.91
CA VAL A 235 15.55 4.97 -4.89
C VAL A 235 15.77 6.25 -5.71
N SER A 236 14.84 6.56 -6.60
CA SER A 236 14.88 7.81 -7.36
C SER A 236 14.32 8.95 -6.52
N ALA A 237 15.18 9.91 -6.16
CA ALA A 237 14.73 11.19 -5.62
C ALA A 237 14.18 12.07 -6.76
N ILE A 238 13.01 12.66 -6.56
CA ILE A 238 12.32 13.54 -7.52
C ILE A 238 12.19 14.92 -6.86
N ALA A 239 12.49 15.99 -7.61
CA ALA A 239 12.28 17.34 -7.13
C ALA A 239 10.78 17.65 -7.04
N VAL A 240 10.36 18.51 -6.11
CA VAL A 240 8.93 18.80 -5.87
C VAL A 240 8.32 19.58 -7.05
N GLU A 241 9.17 20.25 -7.82
CA GLU A 241 8.87 21.11 -8.95
C GLU A 241 8.72 20.35 -10.28
N GLU A 242 9.09 19.05 -10.31
CA GLU A 242 8.95 18.16 -11.47
C GLU A 242 7.55 17.54 -11.61
#